data_AF-A0A7X2M7L6-F1
#
_entry.id   AF-A0A7X2M7L6-F1
#
_cell.length_a   1.000
_cell.length_b   1.000
_cell.length_c   1.000
_cell.angle_alpha   90.00
_cell.angle_beta   90.00
_cell.angle_gamma   90.00
#
_symmetry.space_group_name_H-M   'P 1'
#
loop_
_entity.id
_entity.type
_entity.pdbx_description
1 polymer ?
#
loop_
_entity_poly.entity_id
_entity_poly.type
_entity_poly.pdbx_seq_one_letter_code
_entity_poly.pdbx_strand_id
1 'polypeptide(L)'
;MKRLLSYNARFASIMKNDELFKKVCIQTGGYGVCWGEHLSVSDKKLYETGESIPLSINDFRSFVSSRTVNTTQASELLECSRQNIEDLVKRGKLHPVKVDAKSKLFLKSEIQQRLWR
;
A
#
# COMPACT_ATOMS: atom_id res chain seq x y z
N MET A 1 -0.45 -10.89 -12.20
CA MET A 1 -0.71 -9.64 -12.96
C MET A 1 0.34 -9.32 -14.03
N LYS A 2 1.61 -9.07 -13.69
CA LYS A 2 2.67 -8.71 -14.65
C LYS A 2 2.84 -9.74 -15.79
N ARG A 3 2.78 -11.05 -15.48
CA ARG A 3 2.75 -12.15 -16.47
C ARG A 3 1.57 -12.07 -17.44
N LEU A 4 0.39 -11.67 -16.97
CA LEU A 4 -0.80 -11.55 -17.83
C LEU A 4 -0.66 -10.40 -18.83
N LEU A 5 -0.13 -9.26 -18.36
CA LEU A 5 0.03 -8.06 -19.17
C LEU A 5 1.14 -8.19 -20.21
N SER A 6 2.18 -9.01 -19.96
CA SER A 6 3.30 -9.17 -20.89
C SER A 6 2.93 -9.82 -22.22
N TYR A 7 1.81 -10.54 -22.30
CA TYR A 7 1.34 -11.15 -23.54
C TYR A 7 0.74 -10.14 -24.54
N ASN A 8 0.47 -8.90 -24.12
CA ASN A 8 -0.14 -7.90 -24.98
C ASN A 8 0.70 -6.62 -25.01
N ALA A 9 1.22 -6.30 -26.20
CA ALA A 9 2.09 -5.15 -26.43
C ALA A 9 1.45 -3.79 -26.03
N ARG A 10 0.12 -3.70 -25.96
CA ARG A 10 -0.58 -2.48 -25.50
C ARG A 10 -0.25 -2.11 -24.06
N PHE A 11 0.12 -3.08 -23.22
CA PHE A 11 0.52 -2.82 -21.82
C PHE A 11 2.03 -2.58 -21.65
N ALA A 12 2.82 -2.55 -22.73
CA ALA A 12 4.28 -2.43 -22.63
C ALA A 12 4.73 -1.15 -21.90
N SER A 13 4.01 -0.03 -22.06
CA SER A 13 4.30 1.23 -21.37
C SER A 13 4.09 1.12 -19.85
N ILE A 14 2.99 0.49 -19.43
CA ILE A 14 2.67 0.24 -18.02
C ILE A 14 3.69 -0.73 -17.41
N MET A 15 4.10 -1.75 -18.16
CA MET A 15 5.06 -2.75 -17.69
C MET A 15 6.48 -2.20 -17.46
N LYS A 16 6.85 -1.15 -18.18
CA LYS A 16 8.14 -0.46 -18.03
C LYS A 16 8.14 0.61 -16.94
N ASN A 17 6.98 1.02 -16.46
CA ASN A 17 6.82 2.13 -15.52
C ASN A 17 5.98 1.70 -14.31
N ASP A 18 6.66 1.41 -13.20
CA ASP A 18 6.03 0.94 -11.96
C ASP A 18 5.03 1.96 -11.37
N GLU A 19 5.25 3.26 -11.55
CA GLU A 19 4.32 4.30 -11.09
C GLU A 19 3.03 4.29 -11.90
N LEU A 20 3.10 4.05 -13.22
CA LEU A 20 1.91 3.82 -14.02
C LEU A 20 1.22 2.51 -13.64
N PHE A 21 1.98 1.44 -13.41
CA PHE A 21 1.42 0.15 -12.99
C PHE A 21 0.61 0.26 -11.69
N LYS A 22 1.11 1.02 -10.71
CA LYS A 22 0.44 1.26 -9.42
C LYS A 22 -0.86 2.07 -9.52
N LYS A 23 -1.11 2.77 -10.63
CA LYS A 23 -2.36 3.54 -10.89
C LYS A 23 -3.53 2.68 -11.36
N VAL A 24 -3.42 1.36 -11.25
CA VAL A 24 -4.52 0.45 -11.57
C VAL A 24 -5.76 0.79 -10.74
N CYS A 25 -6.91 0.85 -11.40
CA CYS A 25 -8.20 1.14 -10.78
C CYS A 25 -9.20 0.04 -11.11
N ILE A 26 -10.20 -0.15 -10.26
CA ILE A 26 -11.35 -1.00 -10.57
C ILE A 26 -12.26 -0.24 -11.54
N GLN A 27 -12.74 -0.92 -12.57
CA GLN A 27 -13.70 -0.34 -13.51
C GLN A 27 -15.06 -0.11 -12.84
N THR A 28 -15.83 0.87 -13.33
CA THR A 28 -17.19 1.12 -12.87
C THR A 28 -18.02 -0.16 -12.91
N GLY A 29 -18.72 -0.47 -11.82
CA GLY A 29 -19.50 -1.71 -11.69
C GLY A 29 -18.69 -2.97 -11.38
N GLY A 30 -17.36 -2.89 -11.30
CA GLY A 30 -16.51 -4.01 -10.86
C GLY A 30 -16.13 -5.03 -11.94
N TYR A 31 -16.45 -4.76 -13.21
CA TYR A 31 -16.24 -5.68 -14.34
C TYR A 31 -14.78 -5.85 -14.80
N GLY A 32 -13.81 -5.39 -14.00
CA GLY A 32 -12.39 -5.51 -14.32
C GLY A 32 -11.54 -4.42 -13.69
N VAL A 33 -10.32 -4.30 -14.20
CA VAL A 33 -9.35 -3.28 -13.81
C VAL A 33 -8.86 -2.49 -15.01
N CYS A 34 -8.47 -1.24 -14.81
CA CYS A 34 -7.97 -0.37 -15.88
C CYS A 34 -6.83 0.55 -15.45
N TRP A 35 -6.15 1.08 -16.47
CA TRP A 35 -5.16 2.14 -16.42
C TRP A 35 -5.61 3.24 -17.40
N GLY A 36 -6.46 4.14 -16.92
CA GLY A 36 -7.14 5.12 -17.78
C GLY A 36 -8.23 4.47 -18.64
N GLU A 37 -8.56 5.12 -19.76
CA GLU A 37 -9.74 4.76 -20.57
C GLU A 37 -9.51 3.58 -21.52
N HIS A 38 -8.28 3.39 -22.00
CA HIS A 38 -8.01 2.49 -23.13
C HIS A 38 -7.26 1.21 -22.77
N LEU A 39 -6.83 1.07 -21.52
CA LEU A 39 -6.04 -0.07 -21.06
C LEU A 39 -6.76 -0.76 -19.92
N SER A 40 -7.47 -1.85 -20.23
CA SER A 40 -8.27 -2.60 -19.26
C SER A 40 -8.12 -4.11 -19.40
N VAL A 41 -8.39 -4.81 -18.30
CA VAL A 41 -8.47 -6.27 -18.23
C VAL A 41 -9.78 -6.62 -17.54
N SER A 42 -10.63 -7.40 -18.21
CA SER A 42 -11.92 -7.81 -17.66
C SER A 42 -11.76 -8.73 -16.45
N ASP A 43 -12.72 -8.66 -15.54
CA ASP A 43 -12.85 -9.55 -14.39
C ASP A 43 -12.81 -11.03 -14.78
N LYS A 44 -13.52 -11.43 -15.84
CA LYS A 44 -13.50 -12.78 -16.40
C LYS A 44 -12.08 -13.23 -16.69
N LYS A 45 -11.28 -12.39 -17.37
CA LYS A 45 -9.90 -12.73 -17.68
C LYS A 45 -9.04 -12.83 -16.41
N LEU A 46 -9.29 -11.98 -15.42
CA LEU A 46 -8.59 -12.04 -14.13
C LEU A 46 -8.91 -13.34 -13.39
N TYR A 47 -10.17 -13.79 -13.35
CA TYR A 47 -10.54 -15.04 -12.69
C TYR A 47 -10.03 -16.28 -13.44
N GLU A 48 -9.99 -16.25 -14.77
CA GLU A 48 -9.50 -17.38 -15.58
C GLU A 48 -7.99 -17.56 -15.54
N THR A 49 -7.21 -16.48 -15.38
CA THR A 49 -5.74 -16.51 -15.54
C THR A 49 -4.95 -16.05 -14.33
N GLY A 50 -5.65 -15.44 -13.36
CA GLY A 50 -5.08 -15.01 -12.10
C GLY A 50 -4.77 -16.17 -11.17
N GLU A 51 -4.16 -15.83 -10.05
CA GLU A 51 -3.91 -16.76 -8.96
C GLU A 51 -4.80 -16.33 -7.80
N SER A 52 -5.56 -17.29 -7.26
CA SER A 52 -6.39 -17.01 -6.08
C SER A 52 -5.49 -16.78 -4.88
N ILE A 53 -5.60 -15.60 -4.29
CA ILE A 53 -4.90 -15.27 -3.04
C ILE A 53 -5.89 -15.46 -1.90
N PRO A 54 -5.58 -16.24 -0.86
CA PRO A 54 -6.46 -16.48 0.28
C PRO A 54 -6.47 -15.28 1.25
N LEU A 55 -6.67 -14.07 0.72
CA LEU A 55 -6.76 -12.83 1.48
C LEU A 55 -8.04 -12.10 1.09
N SER A 56 -8.82 -11.74 2.10
CA SER A 56 -10.02 -10.93 1.96
C SER A 56 -9.72 -9.45 2.17
N ILE A 57 -10.65 -8.58 1.76
CA ILE A 57 -10.60 -7.15 2.09
C ILE A 57 -10.58 -6.91 3.61
N ASN A 58 -11.18 -7.82 4.39
CA ASN A 58 -11.22 -7.68 5.84
C ASN A 58 -9.84 -7.92 6.46
N ASP A 59 -9.02 -8.81 5.88
CA ASP A 59 -7.65 -9.03 6.34
C ASP A 59 -6.81 -7.76 6.19
N PHE A 60 -6.95 -7.05 5.08
CA PHE A 60 -6.28 -5.75 4.87
C PHE A 60 -6.81 -4.67 5.82
N ARG A 61 -8.12 -4.59 6.04
CA ARG A 61 -8.72 -3.63 6.98
C ARG A 61 -8.24 -3.89 8.41
N SER A 62 -8.24 -5.15 8.85
CA SER A 62 -7.75 -5.56 10.16
C SER A 62 -6.26 -5.28 10.31
N PHE A 63 -5.45 -5.58 9.28
CA PHE A 63 -4.02 -5.27 9.30
C PHE A 63 -3.78 -3.77 9.46
N VAL A 64 -4.39 -2.92 8.62
CA VAL A 64 -4.21 -1.47 8.70
C VAL A 64 -4.67 -0.96 10.07
N SER A 65 -5.84 -1.37 10.55
CA SER A 65 -6.39 -0.93 11.83
C SER A 65 -5.51 -1.32 13.03
N SER A 66 -5.02 -2.57 13.08
CA SER A 66 -4.34 -3.10 14.26
C SER A 66 -2.82 -2.98 14.22
N ARG A 67 -2.22 -2.89 13.03
CA ARG A 67 -0.77 -2.96 12.81
C ARG A 67 -0.15 -1.66 12.32
N THR A 68 -0.94 -0.62 12.14
CA THR A 68 -0.42 0.72 11.86
C THR A 68 -0.78 1.69 13.00
N VAL A 69 0.05 2.71 13.18
CA VAL A 69 -0.15 3.75 14.18
C VAL A 69 0.15 5.12 13.58
N ASN A 70 -0.57 6.14 14.01
CA ASN A 70 -0.28 7.52 13.62
C ASN A 70 0.78 8.16 14.52
N THR A 71 1.21 9.40 14.21
CA THR A 71 2.21 10.13 15.01
C THR A 71 1.83 10.27 16.50
N THR A 72 0.56 10.47 16.84
CA THR A 72 0.10 10.57 18.25
C THR A 72 0.29 9.23 18.96
N GLN A 73 -0.23 8.16 18.37
CA GLN A 73 -0.15 6.81 18.93
C GLN A 73 1.31 6.35 19.05
N ALA A 74 2.16 6.69 18.07
CA ALA A 74 3.58 6.39 18.12
C ALA A 74 4.27 7.15 19.27
N SER A 75 3.92 8.42 19.51
CA SER A 75 4.48 9.20 20.61
C SER A 75 4.05 8.68 21.98
N GLU A 76 2.80 8.23 22.10
CA GLU A 76 2.28 7.57 23.31
C GLU A 76 3.01 6.25 23.58
N LEU A 77 3.18 5.41 22.56
CA LEU A 77 3.86 4.12 22.69
C LEU A 77 5.34 4.24 23.06
N LEU A 78 6.01 5.32 22.65
CA LEU A 78 7.42 5.59 22.99
C LEU A 78 7.59 6.54 24.17
N GLU A 79 6.47 6.93 24.82
CA GLU A 79 6.45 7.87 25.94
C GLU A 79 7.27 9.15 25.67
N CYS A 80 7.11 9.71 24.47
CA CYS A 80 7.88 10.86 24.01
C CYS A 80 6.99 11.94 23.38
N SER A 81 7.59 13.09 23.04
CA SER A 81 6.86 14.14 22.31
C SER A 81 6.67 13.77 20.85
N ARG A 82 5.65 14.35 20.20
CA ARG A 82 5.49 14.25 18.74
C ARG A 82 6.70 14.83 18.00
N GLN A 83 7.35 15.85 18.55
CA GLN A 83 8.59 16.42 18.01
C GLN A 83 9.73 15.40 18.00
N ASN A 84 9.83 14.52 18.99
CA ASN A 84 10.81 13.44 19.00
C ASN A 84 10.52 12.41 17.90
N ILE A 85 9.24 12.08 17.64
CA ILE A 85 8.87 11.23 16.50
C ILE A 85 9.32 11.87 15.18
N GLU A 86 9.11 13.17 15.01
CA GLU A 86 9.54 13.90 13.81
C GLU A 86 11.08 13.93 13.67
N ASP A 87 11.82 14.11 14.76
CA ASP A 87 13.29 13.99 14.77
C ASP A 87 13.75 12.60 14.34
N LEU A 88 13.12 11.54 14.88
CA LEU A 88 13.43 10.16 14.49
C LEU A 88 13.17 9.91 13.00
N VAL A 89 12.10 10.47 12.43
CA VAL A 89 11.85 10.38 10.98
C VAL A 89 12.92 11.13 10.20
N LYS A 90 13.26 12.37 10.60
CA LYS A 90 14.31 13.18 9.94
C LYS A 90 15.67 12.50 9.95
N ARG A 91 15.98 11.76 11.02
CA ARG A 91 17.23 11.01 11.18
C ARG A 91 17.22 9.62 10.53
N GLY A 92 16.15 9.25 9.80
CA GLY A 92 16.01 7.92 9.18
C GLY A 92 15.92 6.79 10.20
N LYS A 93 15.43 7.08 11.40
CA LYS A 93 15.26 6.12 12.50
C LYS A 93 13.83 5.57 12.57
N LEU A 94 12.85 6.29 12.02
CA LEU A 94 11.49 5.79 11.83
C LEU A 94 11.05 6.00 10.39
N HIS A 95 10.36 5.00 9.83
CA HIS A 95 9.99 4.97 8.41
C HIS A 95 8.46 4.98 8.26
N PRO A 96 7.84 6.14 8.00
CA PRO A 96 6.41 6.18 7.77
C PRO A 96 6.04 5.42 6.49
N VAL A 97 5.04 4.54 6.58
CA VAL A 97 4.46 3.84 5.42
C VAL A 97 3.55 4.73 4.59
N LYS A 98 3.06 5.82 5.20
CA LYS A 98 2.29 6.86 4.51
C LYS A 98 2.55 8.21 5.17
N VAL A 99 2.78 9.21 4.32
CA VAL A 99 2.94 10.61 4.73
C VAL A 99 1.80 11.42 4.11
N ASP A 100 1.06 12.13 4.95
CA ASP A 100 0.05 13.10 4.55
C ASP A 100 0.36 14.46 5.22
N ALA A 101 -0.25 15.53 4.74
CA ALA A 101 -0.01 16.90 5.21
C ALA A 101 -0.26 17.05 6.73
N LYS A 102 -1.21 16.29 7.28
CA LYS A 102 -1.63 16.38 8.69
C LYS A 102 -1.04 15.29 9.60
N SER A 103 -0.62 14.16 9.03
CA SER A 103 -0.23 13.00 9.84
C SER A 103 0.66 12.03 9.06
N LYS A 104 1.46 11.26 9.81
CA LYS A 104 2.22 10.13 9.29
C LYS A 104 1.66 8.84 9.87
N LEU A 105 1.73 7.77 9.09
CA LEU A 105 1.33 6.42 9.45
C LEU A 105 2.58 5.54 9.47
N PHE A 106 2.74 4.75 10.52
CA PHE A 106 3.90 3.90 10.78
C PHE A 106 3.47 2.46 10.98
N LEU A 107 4.36 1.50 10.75
CA LEU A 107 4.15 0.14 11.22
C LEU A 107 4.31 0.09 12.74
N LYS A 108 3.30 -0.44 13.44
CA LYS A 108 3.33 -0.62 14.89
C LYS A 108 4.53 -1.47 15.34
N SER A 109 4.92 -2.46 14.53
CA SER A 109 6.08 -3.31 14.80
C SER A 109 7.40 -2.54 14.86
N GLU A 110 7.60 -1.56 13.99
CA GLU A 110 8.83 -0.74 14.00
C GLU A 110 8.90 0.13 15.25
N ILE A 111 7.76 0.67 15.70
CA ILE A 111 7.67 1.42 16.96
C ILE A 111 8.03 0.50 18.14
N GLN A 112 7.42 -0.69 18.20
CA GLN A 112 7.62 -1.64 19.30
C GLN A 112 9.05 -2.18 19.39
N GLN A 113 9.74 -2.36 18.25
CA GLN A 113 11.14 -2.78 18.23
C GLN A 113 12.07 -1.82 18.97
N ARG A 114 11.66 -0.55 19.18
CA ARG A 114 12.46 0.44 19.92
C ARG A 114 12.29 0.35 21.43
N LEU A 115 11.25 -0.31 21.92
CA LEU A 115 11.03 -0.55 23.34
C LEU A 115 11.92 -1.69 23.86
N TRP A 116 12.35 -2.57 22.97
CA TRP A 116 13.21 -3.70 23.31
C TRP A 116 14.66 -3.24 23.19
N ARG A 117 15.34 -3.11 24.34
CA ARG A 117 16.78 -2.89 24.44
C ARG A 117 17.48 -4.21 24.71
#